data_AF-A0AAU0WSJ8-F1
#
_entry.id   AF-A0AAU0WSJ8-F1
#
_cell.length_a   1.000
_cell.length_b   1.000
_cell.length_c   1.000
_cell.angle_alpha   90.00
_cell.angle_beta   90.00
_cell.angle_gamma   90.00
#
_symmetry.space_group_name_H-M   'P 1'
#
loop_
_entity.id
_entity.type
_entity.pdbx_description
1 polymer ?
#
loop_
_entity_poly.entity_id
_entity_poly.type
_entity_poly.pdbx_seq_one_letter_code
_entity_poly.pdbx_strand_id
1 'polypeptide(L)'
;MPAADVREELLYAHRVGRCMELLIVDCAYLEAAPTELRAGLVGTAAFGSDDVWDADRSEGWTWPDADNDSWYARYEFHNTLTSYKPHFWAGERWDKIRGFVQPELRTALDEFSAPLFWGEYNWDFADPPFAPAVPERENHWHPDAMRRLLPEDVTALHHFWIRVEPGLPSLRAPFEQHIAEPTGQIKNFSSIAALVTEWGEVVTKAAGRGWGIIGLKC
;
A
#
# COMPACT_ATOMS: atom_id res chain seq x y z
N MET A 1 -14.52 -34.70 11.66
CA MET A 1 -13.17 -34.64 11.05
C MET A 1 -13.35 -34.30 9.57
N PRO A 2 -12.52 -33.43 8.97
CA PRO A 2 -11.35 -32.78 9.58
C PRO A 2 -11.45 -31.25 9.61
N ALA A 3 -11.31 -30.69 10.81
CA ALA A 3 -10.87 -29.30 11.05
C ALA A 3 -9.35 -29.13 10.86
N ALA A 4 -8.69 -30.14 10.27
CA ALA A 4 -7.26 -30.13 9.95
C ALA A 4 -6.99 -29.42 8.62
N ASP A 5 -7.96 -29.42 7.70
CA ASP A 5 -7.82 -28.88 6.33
C ASP A 5 -7.71 -27.35 6.33
N VAL A 6 -8.57 -26.66 7.09
CA VAL A 6 -8.54 -25.20 7.23
C VAL A 6 -7.28 -24.70 7.94
N ARG A 7 -6.75 -25.49 8.88
CA ARG A 7 -5.49 -25.14 9.57
C ARG A 7 -4.27 -25.35 8.68
N GLU A 8 -4.27 -26.37 7.82
CA GLU A 8 -3.21 -26.54 6.81
C GLU A 8 -3.29 -25.49 5.69
N GLU A 9 -4.48 -25.08 5.24
CA GLU A 9 -4.63 -23.94 4.31
C GLU A 9 -4.15 -22.63 4.94
N LEU A 10 -4.49 -22.35 6.20
CA LEU A 10 -3.97 -21.17 6.92
C LEU A 10 -2.45 -21.26 7.15
N LEU A 11 -1.89 -22.46 7.40
CA LEU A 11 -0.45 -22.68 7.54
C LEU A 11 0.30 -22.64 6.20
N TYR A 12 -0.35 -23.00 5.09
CA TYR A 12 0.18 -22.89 3.73
C TYR A 12 0.10 -21.44 3.22
N ALA A 13 -0.98 -20.73 3.52
CA ALA A 13 -1.14 -19.29 3.30
C ALA A 13 -0.16 -18.45 4.13
N HIS A 14 0.25 -18.92 5.31
CA HIS A 14 1.34 -18.30 6.07
C HIS A 14 2.70 -18.37 5.34
N ARG A 15 2.92 -19.32 4.42
CA ARG A 15 4.21 -19.58 3.77
C ARG A 15 4.48 -18.82 2.46
N VAL A 16 3.48 -18.37 1.71
CA VAL A 16 3.69 -17.61 0.46
C VAL A 16 3.33 -16.15 0.70
N GLY A 17 4.26 -15.38 1.25
CA GLY A 17 4.08 -13.92 1.35
C GLY A 17 4.09 -13.32 -0.06
N ARG A 18 3.02 -12.62 -0.44
CA ARG A 18 3.07 -11.70 -1.60
C ARG A 18 4.02 -10.55 -1.25
N CYS A 19 4.88 -10.17 -2.17
CA CYS A 19 5.61 -8.92 -2.07
C CYS A 19 5.02 -7.88 -3.01
N MET A 20 5.29 -6.62 -2.70
CA MET A 20 4.74 -5.45 -3.35
C MET A 20 5.88 -4.47 -3.63
N GLU A 21 6.10 -4.19 -4.91
CA GLU A 21 6.93 -3.09 -5.36
C GLU A 21 6.08 -1.85 -5.59
N LEU A 22 6.49 -0.71 -5.05
CA LEU A 22 5.74 0.53 -5.17
C LEU A 22 6.45 1.55 -6.06
N LEU A 23 5.71 2.06 -7.04
CA LEU A 23 6.12 3.14 -7.92
C LEU A 23 5.19 4.33 -7.78
N ILE A 24 5.74 5.53 -7.80
CA ILE A 24 5.01 6.72 -8.26
C ILE A 24 5.40 6.97 -9.72
N VAL A 25 4.44 7.32 -10.57
CA VAL A 25 4.66 7.41 -12.02
C VAL A 25 3.97 8.61 -12.65
N ASP A 26 4.63 9.22 -13.63
CA ASP A 26 3.99 10.12 -14.58
C ASP A 26 3.08 9.29 -15.51
N CYS A 27 1.78 9.33 -15.24
CA CYS A 27 0.78 8.62 -16.04
C CYS A 27 0.76 9.11 -17.49
N ALA A 28 1.02 10.40 -17.76
CA ALA A 28 1.01 10.93 -19.11
C ALA A 28 2.17 10.37 -19.95
N TYR A 29 3.34 10.17 -19.34
CA TYR A 29 4.47 9.49 -19.98
C TYR A 29 4.10 8.06 -20.39
N LEU A 30 3.50 7.29 -19.48
CA LEU A 30 3.07 5.91 -19.76
C LEU A 30 1.98 5.87 -20.84
N GLU A 31 1.03 6.79 -20.81
CA GLU A 31 -0.06 6.87 -21.80
C GLU A 31 0.43 7.28 -23.19
N ALA A 32 1.50 8.07 -23.28
CA ALA A 32 2.13 8.43 -24.55
C ALA A 32 2.86 7.23 -25.22
N ALA A 33 3.28 6.23 -24.43
CA ALA A 33 3.93 5.03 -24.96
C ALA A 33 2.91 4.08 -25.63
N PRO A 34 3.33 3.31 -26.67
CA PRO A 34 2.53 2.24 -27.25
C PRO A 34 2.06 1.25 -26.18
N THR A 35 0.79 0.82 -26.24
CA THR A 35 0.15 -0.03 -25.22
C THR A 35 0.95 -1.28 -24.92
N GLU A 36 1.49 -1.94 -25.96
CA GLU A 36 2.30 -3.15 -25.88
C GLU A 36 3.64 -2.96 -25.15
N LEU A 37 4.14 -1.74 -25.03
CA LEU A 37 5.40 -1.44 -24.33
C LEU A 37 5.19 -1.02 -22.87
N ARG A 38 3.97 -0.62 -22.48
CA ARG A 38 3.70 -0.07 -21.14
C ARG A 38 4.03 -1.05 -20.02
N ALA A 39 3.63 -2.32 -20.18
CA ALA A 39 3.96 -3.35 -19.19
C ALA A 39 5.47 -3.52 -19.02
N GLY A 40 6.22 -3.57 -20.12
CA GLY A 40 7.69 -3.66 -20.08
C GLY A 40 8.33 -2.45 -19.40
N LEU A 41 7.82 -1.24 -19.64
CA LEU A 41 8.30 -0.02 -18.99
C LEU A 41 8.08 -0.05 -17.47
N VAL A 42 6.87 -0.40 -17.03
CA VAL A 42 6.55 -0.47 -15.58
C VAL A 42 7.32 -1.62 -14.91
N GLY A 43 7.42 -2.78 -15.56
CA GLY A 43 8.19 -3.92 -15.04
C GLY A 43 9.68 -3.59 -14.88
N THR A 44 10.30 -2.99 -15.91
CA THR A 44 11.70 -2.54 -15.83
C THR A 44 11.88 -1.46 -14.76
N ALA A 45 10.92 -0.54 -14.64
CA ALA A 45 10.93 0.50 -13.62
C ALA A 45 10.80 -0.08 -12.20
N ALA A 46 10.10 -1.19 -11.98
CA ALA A 46 9.99 -1.82 -10.66
C ALA A 46 11.19 -2.73 -10.33
N PHE A 47 11.57 -3.60 -11.27
CA PHE A 47 12.49 -4.70 -11.00
C PHE A 47 13.91 -4.46 -11.52
N GLY A 48 14.13 -3.40 -12.31
CA GLY A 48 15.37 -3.22 -13.05
C GLY A 48 15.42 -4.14 -14.27
N SER A 49 16.59 -4.24 -14.90
CA SER A 49 16.85 -5.26 -15.91
C SER A 49 17.09 -6.61 -15.25
N ASP A 50 16.62 -7.70 -15.85
CA ASP A 50 16.77 -9.08 -15.35
C ASP A 50 18.22 -9.50 -15.01
N ASP A 51 19.21 -8.78 -15.54
CA ASP A 51 20.64 -9.04 -15.34
C ASP A 51 21.24 -8.43 -14.05
N VAL A 52 20.48 -7.64 -13.29
CA VAL A 52 20.97 -6.94 -12.09
C VAL A 52 20.12 -7.32 -10.88
N TRP A 53 20.64 -8.25 -10.07
CA TRP A 53 20.07 -8.53 -8.75
C TRP A 53 20.48 -7.42 -7.78
N ASP A 54 19.55 -6.51 -7.48
CA ASP A 54 19.78 -5.39 -6.58
C ASP A 54 19.68 -5.86 -5.11
N ALA A 55 20.78 -6.41 -4.59
CA ALA A 55 20.86 -6.95 -3.23
C ALA A 55 20.86 -5.85 -2.14
N ASP A 56 20.98 -4.58 -2.52
CA ASP A 56 21.19 -3.45 -1.59
C ASP A 56 20.15 -2.34 -1.82
N ARG A 57 18.88 -2.75 -1.93
CA ARG A 57 17.77 -1.80 -2.04
C ARG A 57 17.63 -1.01 -0.74
N SER A 58 17.89 0.29 -0.83
CA SER A 58 17.69 1.23 0.28
C SER A 58 16.21 1.45 0.56
N GLU A 59 15.84 1.38 1.84
CA GLU A 59 14.52 1.81 2.30
C GLU A 59 14.26 3.29 1.96
N GLY A 60 13.00 3.64 1.71
CA GLY A 60 12.56 4.97 1.30
C GLY A 60 12.64 5.20 -0.21
N TRP A 61 12.86 6.46 -0.59
CA TRP A 61 12.81 6.88 -2.00
C TRP A 61 14.06 6.47 -2.78
N THR A 62 13.85 5.80 -3.90
CA THR A 62 14.87 5.59 -4.93
C THR A 62 14.44 6.22 -6.24
N TRP A 63 15.26 7.13 -6.74
CA TRP A 63 15.06 7.81 -8.02
C TRP A 63 16.08 7.30 -9.02
N PRO A 64 15.68 7.01 -10.27
CA PRO A 64 16.61 6.51 -11.28
C PRO A 64 17.61 7.57 -11.73
N ASP A 65 17.25 8.85 -11.68
CA ASP A 65 18.08 9.98 -12.06
C ASP A 65 18.30 10.90 -10.85
N ALA A 66 19.53 11.41 -10.68
CA ALA A 66 19.91 12.24 -9.54
C ALA A 66 19.15 13.58 -9.47
N ASP A 67 18.72 14.10 -10.63
CA ASP A 67 17.96 15.35 -10.73
C ASP A 67 16.46 15.16 -10.50
N ASN A 68 16.00 13.92 -10.26
CA ASN A 68 14.61 13.62 -9.94
C ASN A 68 13.63 13.88 -11.12
N ASP A 69 14.16 14.05 -12.34
CA ASP A 69 13.44 14.39 -13.58
C ASP A 69 12.90 13.18 -14.36
N SER A 70 13.10 11.97 -13.82
CA SER A 70 12.59 10.75 -14.43
C SER A 70 11.06 10.66 -14.37
N TRP A 71 10.48 9.78 -15.19
CA TRP A 71 9.03 9.55 -15.22
C TRP A 71 8.51 8.69 -14.06
N TYR A 72 9.40 8.15 -13.22
CA TYR A 72 9.02 7.32 -12.07
C TYR A 72 9.98 7.47 -10.88
N ALA A 73 9.52 7.03 -9.72
CA ALA A 73 10.35 6.73 -8.56
C ALA A 73 9.84 5.50 -7.82
N ARG A 74 10.75 4.79 -7.15
CA ARG A 74 10.43 3.66 -6.27
C ARG A 74 10.34 4.12 -4.83
N TYR A 75 9.51 3.45 -4.06
CA TYR A 75 9.48 3.58 -2.61
C TYR A 75 9.51 2.21 -1.95
N GLU A 76 10.48 1.98 -1.07
CA GLU A 76 10.54 0.78 -0.23
C GLU A 76 10.14 1.12 1.21
N PHE A 77 9.12 0.43 1.73
CA PHE A 77 8.63 0.66 3.09
C PHE A 77 9.59 0.08 4.13
N HIS A 78 9.84 0.84 5.20
CA HIS A 78 10.78 0.44 6.23
C HIS A 78 10.34 -0.84 6.95
N ASN A 79 11.28 -1.75 7.17
CA ASN A 79 11.07 -3.03 7.87
C ASN A 79 10.01 -3.94 7.22
N THR A 80 9.68 -3.73 5.94
CA THR A 80 8.72 -4.58 5.22
C THR A 80 9.40 -5.65 4.37
N LEU A 81 10.63 -5.40 3.90
CA LEU A 81 11.38 -6.26 2.97
C LEU A 81 10.49 -6.65 1.78
N THR A 82 9.92 -5.62 1.15
CA THR A 82 8.91 -5.68 0.09
C THR A 82 7.64 -6.46 0.43
N SER A 83 7.47 -6.99 1.64
CA SER A 83 6.31 -7.83 1.97
C SER A 83 5.01 -7.02 2.01
N TYR A 84 3.94 -7.58 1.43
CA TYR A 84 2.60 -7.01 1.55
C TYR A 84 1.94 -7.30 2.91
N LYS A 85 2.44 -8.27 3.68
CA LYS A 85 1.87 -8.69 4.97
C LYS A 85 1.67 -7.56 6.01
N PRO A 86 2.54 -6.53 6.13
CA PRO A 86 2.30 -5.40 7.03
C PRO A 86 1.03 -4.62 6.69
N HIS A 87 0.71 -4.46 5.41
CA HIS A 87 -0.49 -3.76 4.92
C HIS A 87 -1.76 -4.51 5.30
N PHE A 88 -1.76 -5.83 5.10
CA PHE A 88 -2.82 -6.71 5.56
C PHE A 88 -3.06 -6.56 7.07
N TRP A 89 -1.99 -6.68 7.87
CA TRP A 89 -2.12 -6.57 9.33
C TRP A 89 -2.53 -5.15 9.77
N ALA A 90 -2.15 -4.11 9.04
CA ALA A 90 -2.61 -2.74 9.32
C ALA A 90 -4.12 -2.61 9.11
N GLY A 91 -4.68 -3.17 8.03
CA GLY A 91 -6.14 -3.26 7.82
C GLY A 91 -6.85 -4.00 8.95
N GLU A 92 -6.34 -5.17 9.34
CA GLU A 92 -6.85 -5.98 10.45
C GLU A 92 -6.83 -5.26 11.80
N ARG A 93 -5.80 -4.45 12.06
CA ARG A 93 -5.72 -3.62 13.28
C ARG A 93 -6.66 -2.44 13.20
N TRP A 94 -6.77 -1.81 12.02
CA TRP A 94 -7.67 -0.70 11.80
C TRP A 94 -9.12 -1.11 12.03
N ASP A 95 -9.57 -2.22 11.44
CA ASP A 95 -10.95 -2.71 11.60
C ASP A 95 -11.32 -2.99 13.06
N LYS A 96 -10.39 -3.56 13.83
CA LYS A 96 -10.59 -3.81 15.26
C LYS A 96 -10.76 -2.54 16.10
N ILE A 97 -10.10 -1.44 15.73
CA ILE A 97 -10.08 -0.22 16.56
C ILE A 97 -11.00 0.89 16.03
N ARG A 98 -11.37 0.88 14.74
CA ARG A 98 -12.14 1.95 14.08
C ARG A 98 -13.41 2.35 14.83
N GLY A 99 -14.07 1.39 15.49
CA GLY A 99 -15.29 1.63 16.27
C GLY A 99 -15.11 2.53 17.49
N PHE A 100 -13.88 2.72 17.96
CA PHE A 100 -13.53 3.49 19.15
C PHE A 100 -12.87 4.85 18.82
N VAL A 101 -12.77 5.20 17.54
CA VAL A 101 -12.13 6.41 17.05
C VAL A 101 -13.19 7.48 16.77
N GLN A 102 -12.83 8.76 16.99
CA GLN A 102 -13.74 9.88 16.72
C GLN A 102 -14.22 9.85 15.25
N PRO A 103 -15.51 10.13 14.99
CA PRO A 103 -16.12 9.89 13.67
C PRO A 103 -15.36 10.54 12.51
N GLU A 104 -14.89 11.78 12.67
CA GLU A 104 -14.22 12.54 11.62
C GLU A 104 -12.87 11.90 11.23
N LEU A 105 -12.07 11.52 12.23
CA LEU A 105 -10.79 10.85 12.01
C LEU A 105 -11.01 9.44 11.44
N ARG A 106 -12.03 8.73 11.93
CA ARG A 106 -12.39 7.41 11.41
C ARG A 106 -12.73 7.49 9.93
N THR A 107 -13.63 8.38 9.53
CA THR A 107 -13.99 8.56 8.12
C THR A 107 -12.79 8.94 7.28
N ALA A 108 -11.92 9.84 7.74
CA ALA A 108 -10.73 10.19 6.97
C ALA A 108 -9.76 9.00 6.80
N LEU A 109 -9.53 8.20 7.84
CA LEU A 109 -8.63 7.05 7.78
C LEU A 109 -9.24 5.87 7.01
N ASP A 110 -10.57 5.74 7.00
CA ASP A 110 -11.28 4.77 6.14
C ASP A 110 -10.97 5.03 4.69
N GLU A 111 -11.25 6.26 4.25
CA GLU A 111 -11.05 6.67 2.88
C GLU A 111 -9.57 6.61 2.48
N PHE A 112 -8.67 7.01 3.39
CA PHE A 112 -7.23 6.93 3.15
C PHE A 112 -6.75 5.49 3.01
N SER A 113 -7.21 4.58 3.88
CA SER A 113 -6.69 3.21 3.95
C SER A 113 -7.35 2.24 2.98
N ALA A 114 -8.57 2.52 2.51
CA ALA A 114 -9.34 1.63 1.64
C ALA A 114 -8.52 1.09 0.46
N PRO A 115 -7.96 1.95 -0.42
CA PRO A 115 -7.25 1.47 -1.59
C PRO A 115 -5.80 1.06 -1.30
N LEU A 116 -5.35 1.12 -0.03
CA LEU A 116 -3.98 0.81 0.38
C LEU A 116 -3.87 -0.55 1.08
N PHE A 117 -4.84 -0.88 1.94
CA PHE A 117 -4.82 -2.06 2.80
C PHE A 117 -5.85 -3.13 2.39
N TRP A 118 -6.88 -2.75 1.63
CA TRP A 118 -8.02 -3.62 1.26
C TRP A 118 -8.03 -3.96 -0.24
N GLY A 119 -8.84 -4.94 -0.65
CA GLY A 119 -8.96 -5.40 -2.06
C GLY A 119 -8.52 -6.85 -2.29
N GLU A 120 -8.48 -7.26 -3.56
CA GLU A 120 -8.32 -8.66 -4.01
C GLU A 120 -7.01 -9.36 -3.56
N TYR A 121 -6.02 -8.59 -3.10
CA TYR A 121 -4.75 -9.08 -2.59
C TYR A 121 -4.73 -9.27 -1.07
N ASN A 122 -5.82 -8.96 -0.39
CA ASN A 122 -6.06 -9.33 0.99
C ASN A 122 -6.38 -10.84 1.07
N TRP A 123 -5.80 -11.55 2.04
CA TRP A 123 -5.83 -13.01 2.12
C TRP A 123 -7.23 -13.62 2.24
N ASP A 124 -8.19 -12.86 2.75
CA ASP A 124 -9.59 -13.29 2.93
C ASP A 124 -10.57 -12.65 1.93
N PHE A 125 -10.09 -12.00 0.85
CA PHE A 125 -10.95 -11.24 -0.08
C PHE A 125 -11.95 -10.32 0.65
N ALA A 126 -11.47 -9.65 1.70
CA ALA A 126 -12.32 -8.78 2.49
C ALA A 126 -12.49 -7.45 1.75
N ASP A 127 -13.69 -7.22 1.22
CA ASP A 127 -14.17 -5.88 0.91
C ASP A 127 -13.99 -5.00 2.15
N PRO A 128 -13.62 -3.72 1.98
CA PRO A 128 -13.57 -2.81 3.12
C PRO A 128 -14.94 -2.80 3.83
N PRO A 129 -14.99 -2.72 5.17
CA PRO A 129 -16.24 -2.70 5.94
C PRO A 129 -17.01 -1.35 5.83
N PHE A 130 -16.73 -0.60 4.77
CA PHE A 130 -17.24 0.73 4.44
C PHE A 130 -17.18 0.92 2.92
N ALA A 131 -17.95 1.87 2.38
CA ALA A 131 -17.95 2.17 0.95
C ALA A 131 -16.91 3.26 0.64
N PRO A 132 -15.77 2.95 0.00
CA PRO A 132 -14.75 3.93 -0.28
C PRO A 132 -15.17 4.89 -1.40
N ALA A 133 -14.72 6.15 -1.29
CA ALA A 133 -14.91 7.19 -2.29
C ALA A 133 -14.01 7.00 -3.52
N VAL A 134 -12.83 6.38 -3.35
CA VAL A 134 -11.93 6.01 -4.44
C VAL A 134 -12.31 4.61 -4.92
N PRO A 135 -12.81 4.45 -6.16
CA PRO A 135 -13.18 3.14 -6.68
C PRO A 135 -11.93 2.30 -6.95
N GLU A 136 -12.05 0.98 -6.76
CA GLU A 136 -11.07 0.03 -7.28
C GLU A 136 -11.09 0.07 -8.81
N ARG A 137 -9.91 0.04 -9.43
CA ARG A 137 -9.75 0.11 -10.89
C ARG A 137 -8.83 -1.02 -11.33
N GLU A 138 -9.26 -1.77 -12.34
CA GLU A 138 -8.40 -2.75 -13.01
C GLU A 138 -7.21 -2.04 -13.66
N ASN A 139 -6.00 -2.54 -13.40
CA ASN A 139 -4.81 -2.01 -14.03
C ASN A 139 -4.50 -2.76 -15.33
N HIS A 140 -4.74 -2.10 -16.47
CA HIS A 140 -4.41 -2.63 -17.79
C HIS A 140 -2.96 -2.37 -18.23
N TRP A 141 -2.14 -1.71 -17.43
CA TRP A 141 -0.73 -1.42 -17.77
C TRP A 141 0.22 -2.54 -17.42
N HIS A 142 -0.10 -3.39 -16.44
CA HIS A 142 0.74 -4.54 -16.08
C HIS A 142 -0.12 -5.70 -15.56
N PRO A 143 0.10 -6.96 -16.02
CA PRO A 143 -0.69 -8.10 -15.60
C PRO A 143 -0.56 -8.42 -14.09
N ASP A 144 0.60 -8.15 -13.50
CA ASP A 144 0.87 -8.37 -12.07
C ASP A 144 0.59 -7.14 -11.18
N ALA A 145 -0.15 -6.16 -11.69
CA ALA A 145 -0.45 -4.97 -10.92
C ALA A 145 -1.41 -5.28 -9.77
N MET A 146 -0.91 -5.09 -8.55
CA MET A 146 -1.70 -5.18 -7.34
C MET A 146 -2.57 -3.96 -7.11
N ARG A 147 -2.07 -2.77 -7.48
CA ARG A 147 -2.76 -1.50 -7.23
C ARG A 147 -2.47 -0.51 -8.34
N ARG A 148 -3.46 0.32 -8.67
CA ARG A 148 -3.29 1.51 -9.51
C ARG A 148 -4.17 2.64 -8.98
N LEU A 149 -3.52 3.75 -8.65
CA LEU A 149 -4.17 5.01 -8.30
C LEU A 149 -3.80 6.03 -9.36
N LEU A 150 -4.82 6.60 -10.02
CA LEU A 150 -4.58 7.70 -10.96
C LEU A 150 -4.27 9.00 -10.23
N PRO A 151 -3.72 10.03 -10.90
CA PRO A 151 -3.40 11.30 -10.26
C PRO A 151 -4.58 11.93 -9.49
N GLU A 152 -5.81 11.79 -9.99
CA GLU A 152 -7.00 12.27 -9.28
C GLU A 152 -7.31 11.47 -8.01
N ASP A 153 -7.06 10.15 -8.01
CA ASP A 153 -7.25 9.28 -6.85
C ASP A 153 -6.19 9.57 -5.79
N VAL A 154 -4.94 9.78 -6.21
CA VAL A 154 -3.84 10.20 -5.34
C VAL A 154 -4.13 11.57 -4.71
N THR A 155 -4.67 12.50 -5.48
CA THR A 155 -5.07 13.82 -4.98
C THR A 155 -6.18 13.69 -3.94
N ALA A 156 -7.18 12.84 -4.18
CA ALA A 156 -8.24 12.55 -3.21
C ALA A 156 -7.66 11.94 -1.92
N LEU A 157 -6.77 10.95 -2.03
CA LEU A 157 -6.08 10.34 -0.89
C LEU A 157 -5.25 11.35 -0.10
N HIS A 158 -4.57 12.27 -0.79
CA HIS A 158 -3.80 13.32 -0.14
C HIS A 158 -4.70 14.25 0.71
N HIS A 159 -5.92 14.55 0.25
CA HIS A 159 -6.88 15.31 1.06
C HIS A 159 -7.32 14.57 2.33
N PHE A 160 -7.45 13.23 2.28
CA PHE A 160 -7.71 12.44 3.47
C PHE A 160 -6.49 12.36 4.39
N TRP A 161 -5.29 12.21 3.83
CA TRP A 161 -4.03 12.20 4.58
C TRP A 161 -3.86 13.45 5.44
N ILE A 162 -4.08 14.64 4.87
CA ILE A 162 -3.99 15.92 5.61
C ILE A 162 -4.91 15.96 6.85
N ARG A 163 -6.01 15.21 6.83
CA ARG A 163 -6.94 15.10 7.97
C ARG A 163 -6.54 14.00 8.94
N VAL A 164 -5.94 12.92 8.44
CA VAL A 164 -5.47 11.77 9.24
C VAL A 164 -4.22 12.14 10.04
N GLU A 165 -3.22 12.75 9.42
CA GLU A 165 -1.90 13.02 10.00
C GLU A 165 -1.96 13.63 11.41
N PRO A 166 -2.65 14.76 11.65
CA PRO A 166 -2.71 15.36 12.99
C PRO A 166 -3.48 14.50 14.00
N GLY A 167 -4.38 13.64 13.53
CA GLY A 167 -5.19 12.74 14.36
C GLY A 167 -4.52 11.41 14.69
N LEU A 168 -3.49 11.01 13.94
CA LEU A 168 -2.83 9.71 14.06
C LEU A 168 -2.36 9.37 15.49
N PRO A 169 -1.77 10.31 16.27
CA PRO A 169 -1.37 10.03 17.66
C PRO A 169 -2.53 9.62 18.57
N SER A 170 -3.76 10.06 18.29
CA SER A 170 -4.94 9.74 19.10
C SER A 170 -5.36 8.27 19.01
N LEU A 171 -4.90 7.54 17.98
CA LEU A 171 -5.20 6.12 17.81
C LEU A 171 -4.44 5.23 18.81
N ARG A 172 -3.42 5.76 19.48
CA ARG A 172 -2.60 5.02 20.46
C ARG A 172 -3.47 4.39 21.55
N ALA A 173 -4.34 5.18 22.18
CA ALA A 173 -5.16 4.69 23.29
C ALA A 173 -6.14 3.58 22.86
N PRO A 174 -6.94 3.74 21.78
CA PRO A 174 -7.72 2.64 21.22
C PRO A 174 -6.89 1.39 20.87
N PHE A 175 -5.69 1.57 20.31
CA PHE A 175 -4.83 0.45 19.96
C PHE A 175 -4.38 -0.33 21.20
N GLU A 176 -3.83 0.36 22.20
CA GLU A 176 -3.34 -0.26 23.44
C GLU A 176 -4.46 -0.90 24.26
N GLN A 177 -5.67 -0.36 24.21
CA GLN A 177 -6.83 -0.89 24.94
C GLN A 177 -7.46 -2.11 24.27
N HIS A 178 -7.54 -2.14 22.93
CA HIS A 178 -8.36 -3.12 22.20
C HIS A 178 -7.57 -4.19 21.45
N ILE A 179 -6.25 -4.03 21.30
CA ILE A 179 -5.38 -5.05 20.70
C ILE A 179 -4.72 -5.87 21.81
N ALA A 180 -5.42 -6.90 22.29
CA ALA A 180 -5.01 -7.70 23.46
C ALA A 180 -3.84 -8.67 23.19
N GLU A 181 -3.60 -9.09 21.94
CA GLU A 181 -2.50 -9.99 21.58
C GLU A 181 -1.91 -9.66 20.20
N PRO A 182 -0.64 -9.20 20.13
CA PRO A 182 -0.03 -8.81 18.87
C PRO A 182 0.55 -10.00 18.12
N THR A 183 -0.32 -10.75 17.46
CA THR A 183 0.07 -11.68 16.40
C THR A 183 0.38 -10.92 15.09
N GLY A 184 1.14 -11.50 14.16
CA GLY A 184 1.42 -10.87 12.88
C GLY A 184 2.56 -9.83 12.88
N GLN A 185 2.63 -9.02 11.82
CA GLN A 185 3.73 -8.05 11.61
C GLN A 185 3.45 -6.64 12.15
N ILE A 186 2.18 -6.23 12.26
CA ILE A 186 1.80 -4.99 12.96
C ILE A 186 1.43 -5.33 14.40
N LYS A 187 2.42 -5.22 15.28
CA LYS A 187 2.33 -5.65 16.69
C LYS A 187 2.04 -4.53 17.67
N ASN A 188 2.31 -3.29 17.31
CA ASN A 188 2.14 -2.16 18.21
C ASN A 188 1.69 -0.93 17.44
N PHE A 189 1.25 0.08 18.18
CA PHE A 189 0.82 1.35 17.62
C PHE A 189 1.92 2.00 16.76
N SER A 190 3.18 1.94 17.19
CA SER A 190 4.29 2.55 16.44
C SER A 190 4.44 1.93 15.04
N SER A 191 4.22 0.62 14.89
CA SER A 191 4.28 -0.07 13.60
C SER A 191 3.17 0.37 12.64
N ILE A 192 1.91 0.48 13.11
CA ILE A 192 0.81 0.96 12.25
C ILE A 192 0.98 2.45 11.93
N ALA A 193 1.41 3.25 12.91
CA ALA A 193 1.63 4.68 12.72
C ALA A 193 2.74 4.95 11.71
N ALA A 194 3.86 4.21 11.79
CA ALA A 194 4.95 4.29 10.83
C ALA A 194 4.45 3.97 9.40
N LEU A 195 3.81 2.82 9.20
CA LEU A 195 3.33 2.42 7.88
C LEU A 195 2.32 3.41 7.29
N VAL A 196 1.36 3.88 8.10
CA VAL A 196 0.37 4.88 7.66
C VAL A 196 1.05 6.22 7.32
N THR A 197 2.08 6.61 8.06
CA THR A 197 2.87 7.82 7.78
C THR A 197 3.65 7.69 6.49
N GLU A 198 4.32 6.56 6.26
CA GLU A 198 5.05 6.30 5.01
C GLU A 198 4.13 6.33 3.78
N TRP A 199 2.91 5.78 3.90
CA TRP A 199 1.90 5.96 2.85
C TRP A 199 1.51 7.42 2.65
N GLY A 200 1.40 8.17 3.74
CA GLY A 200 1.20 9.62 3.71
C GLY A 200 2.30 10.34 2.93
N GLU A 201 3.56 9.96 3.14
CA GLU A 201 4.72 10.48 2.39
C GLU A 201 4.64 10.15 0.89
N VAL A 202 4.34 8.90 0.55
CA VAL A 202 4.15 8.45 -0.85
C VAL A 202 3.06 9.25 -1.54
N VAL A 203 1.88 9.32 -0.92
CA VAL A 203 0.71 10.02 -1.48
C VAL A 203 0.99 11.52 -1.62
N THR A 204 1.62 12.13 -0.62
CA THR A 204 2.00 13.55 -0.66
C THR A 204 2.98 13.82 -1.81
N LYS A 205 4.00 12.97 -1.97
CA LYS A 205 5.01 13.11 -3.03
C LYS A 205 4.40 12.96 -4.42
N ALA A 206 3.54 11.95 -4.61
CA ALA A 206 2.84 11.69 -5.87
C ALA A 206 1.86 12.83 -6.20
N ALA A 207 1.05 13.27 -5.23
CA ALA A 207 0.12 14.39 -5.41
C ALA A 207 0.84 15.69 -5.79
N GLY A 208 1.96 15.99 -5.12
CA GLY A 208 2.78 17.16 -5.43
C GLY A 208 3.37 17.19 -6.84
N ARG A 209 3.43 16.04 -7.53
CA ARG A 209 3.89 15.91 -8.92
C ARG A 209 2.73 15.73 -9.92
N GLY A 210 1.49 15.57 -9.45
CA GLY A 210 0.38 15.17 -10.30
C GLY A 210 0.54 13.76 -10.88
N TRP A 211 1.17 12.87 -10.12
CA TRP A 211 1.53 11.51 -10.54
C TRP A 211 0.59 10.45 -9.94
N GLY A 212 0.53 9.30 -10.59
CA GLY A 212 -0.18 8.12 -10.08
C GLY A 212 0.70 7.23 -9.21
N ILE A 213 0.10 6.22 -8.58
CA ILE A 213 0.79 5.17 -7.82
C ILE A 213 0.49 3.82 -8.47
N ILE A 214 1.52 2.98 -8.63
CA ILE A 214 1.39 1.59 -9.06
C ILE A 214 2.04 0.69 -8.00
N GLY A 215 1.29 -0.29 -7.51
CA GLY A 215 1.83 -1.40 -6.74
C GLY A 215 1.90 -2.64 -7.62
N LEU A 216 3.06 -3.28 -7.77
CA LEU A 216 3.22 -4.53 -8.50
C LEU A 216 3.49 -5.70 -7.56
N LYS A 217 2.93 -6.86 -7.90
CA LYS A 217 3.28 -8.10 -7.24
C LYS A 217 4.71 -8.52 -7.64
N CYS A 218 5.46 -8.96 -6.64
CA CYS A 218 6.47 -9.99 -6.78
C CYS A 218 6.04 -11.25 -5.98
#